data_AF-A0A931V4U4-F1
#
_entry.id   AF-A0A931V4U4-F1
#
_cell.length_a   1.000
_cell.length_b   1.000
_cell.length_c   1.000
_cell.angle_alpha   90.00
_cell.angle_beta   90.00
_cell.angle_gamma   90.00
#
_symmetry.space_group_name_H-M   'P 1'
#
loop_
_entity.id
_entity.type
_entity.pdbx_description
1 polymer ?
#
loop_
_entity_poly.entity_id
_entity_poly.type
_entity_poly.pdbx_seq_one_letter_code
_entity_poly.pdbx_strand_id
1 'polypeptide(L)'
;MIVWTSGTWGHVALVTAVRAGAVDIIEQNVSGTNGKWTLGYSGGNVLARWGGAPPAGWAHAKANKATVSIVDTDGDGVVDSKDNCDTVKNADQKDADGDGKGNACDGDDDGDGVLDGKDNCPLDKNADQKDTDKDGKGDACDLDDDGDGIVDTKDNCPLVANKSQANLDKDAKGDACDDDIDGDGDLNAKDNCPLVKNADQKDTDGDGKGDACETDDDADGVPDASDNCPLVKNADQGDLDDDGKGDECDPDRDGDGLANAKDVCPDVADADQKDSDEDGKGDACDDDRDGDGVPNDVDVCADVANADQADMDGDGIGDRCDDDRDGDEVPNASDDCPSIANGLQHDHDGDGKGDECDDDADGDGIPNEADGCPTEAGSTCSAVPDGEVPEMEGSTGCSAGGGANPGAAALLVVLGAAVAAARRRR
;
A
#
# COMPACT_ATOMS: atom_id res chain seq x y z
N MET A 1 -31.24 59.20 -64.42
CA MET A 1 -30.51 59.68 -65.63
C MET A 1 -31.21 60.95 -66.13
N ILE A 2 -30.54 62.10 -66.19
CA ILE A 2 -31.08 63.33 -66.79
C ILE A 2 -30.20 63.65 -68.01
N VAL A 3 -30.80 63.87 -69.18
CA VAL A 3 -30.10 64.35 -70.39
C VAL A 3 -30.68 65.72 -70.75
N TRP A 4 -29.83 66.75 -70.85
CA TRP A 4 -30.17 68.06 -71.41
C TRP A 4 -29.54 68.19 -72.80
N THR A 5 -30.30 68.69 -73.77
CA THR A 5 -29.75 69.28 -75.00
C THR A 5 -30.11 70.76 -75.00
N SER A 6 -29.13 71.65 -74.86
CA SER A 6 -29.32 73.07 -75.12
C SER A 6 -28.84 73.43 -76.52
N GLY A 7 -29.60 74.29 -77.20
CA GLY A 7 -29.07 75.06 -78.31
C GLY A 7 -27.89 75.89 -77.82
N THR A 8 -26.71 75.57 -78.36
CA THR A 8 -25.43 76.30 -78.36
C THR A 8 -24.83 76.64 -76.99
N TRP A 9 -23.68 76.02 -76.72
CA TRP A 9 -22.88 75.97 -75.46
C TRP A 9 -23.41 74.95 -74.46
N GLY A 10 -22.92 73.71 -74.61
CA GLY A 10 -23.30 72.57 -73.80
C GLY A 10 -22.54 72.49 -72.48
N HIS A 11 -23.26 72.13 -71.42
CA HIS A 11 -22.71 71.70 -70.15
C HIS A 11 -23.52 70.50 -69.64
N VAL A 12 -22.81 69.42 -69.31
CA VAL A 12 -23.38 68.14 -68.82
C VAL A 12 -23.22 68.12 -67.31
N ALA A 13 -24.32 68.00 -66.57
CA ALA A 13 -24.28 67.59 -65.17
C ALA A 13 -24.65 66.11 -65.09
N LEU A 14 -23.68 65.27 -64.74
CA LEU A 14 -23.88 63.85 -64.47
C LEU A 14 -24.16 63.69 -62.97
N VAL A 15 -25.36 63.24 -62.61
CA VAL A 15 -25.62 62.75 -61.25
C VAL A 15 -25.55 61.24 -61.30
N THR A 16 -24.38 60.69 -60.97
CA THR A 16 -24.18 59.25 -60.74
C THR A 16 -24.21 58.98 -59.24
N ALA A 17 -25.15 58.14 -58.85
CA ALA A 17 -25.34 57.50 -57.53
C ALA A 17 -25.70 58.42 -56.35
N VAL A 18 -26.84 58.11 -55.72
CA VAL A 18 -27.18 58.57 -54.37
C VAL A 18 -26.73 57.46 -53.42
N ARG A 19 -25.66 57.68 -52.64
CA ARG A 19 -25.40 56.88 -51.43
C ARG A 19 -26.30 57.38 -50.32
N ALA A 20 -26.84 56.45 -49.53
CA ALA A 20 -27.66 56.76 -48.37
C ALA A 20 -26.87 57.65 -47.39
N GLY A 21 -27.44 58.80 -47.01
CA GLY A 21 -27.01 59.59 -45.85
C GLY A 21 -26.19 60.86 -46.14
N ALA A 22 -25.60 61.02 -47.32
CA ALA A 22 -24.93 62.27 -47.69
C ALA A 22 -25.06 62.49 -49.20
N VAL A 23 -25.62 63.65 -49.59
CA VAL A 23 -25.62 64.08 -50.99
C VAL A 23 -24.27 64.73 -51.25
N ASP A 24 -23.30 63.97 -51.74
CA ASP A 24 -22.09 64.56 -52.33
C ASP A 24 -22.39 64.97 -53.78
N ILE A 25 -22.38 66.28 -54.03
CA ILE A 25 -22.35 66.82 -55.38
C ILE A 25 -20.90 67.21 -55.69
N ILE A 26 -20.34 66.66 -56.75
CA ILE A 26 -19.10 67.19 -57.35
C ILE A 26 -19.47 68.53 -57.99
N GLU A 27 -18.94 69.63 -57.45
CA GLU A 27 -19.08 70.97 -58.03
C GLU A 27 -18.58 70.98 -59.48
N GLN A 28 -19.40 71.46 -60.40
CA GLN A 28 -18.90 72.07 -61.62
C GLN A 28 -19.31 73.53 -61.63
N ASN A 29 -18.30 74.40 -61.58
CA ASN A 29 -18.42 75.85 -61.66
C ASN A 29 -19.30 76.26 -62.85
N VAL A 30 -20.49 76.78 -62.57
CA VAL A 30 -21.27 77.56 -63.52
C VAL A 30 -20.83 79.01 -63.34
N SER A 31 -20.06 79.54 -64.29
CA SER A 31 -19.63 80.93 -64.25
C SER A 31 -20.84 81.85 -64.30
N GLY A 32 -21.01 82.73 -63.29
CA GLY A 32 -21.75 83.97 -63.46
C GLY A 32 -22.72 84.42 -62.36
N THR A 33 -23.08 83.59 -61.37
CA THR A 33 -23.96 84.05 -60.27
C THR A 33 -23.64 83.35 -58.94
N ASN A 34 -23.24 84.12 -57.93
CA ASN A 34 -23.02 83.65 -56.55
C ASN A 34 -24.37 83.44 -55.82
N GLY A 35 -25.08 82.35 -56.12
CA GLY A 35 -26.25 81.92 -55.36
C GLY A 35 -26.09 80.50 -54.84
N LYS A 36 -26.46 80.29 -53.58
CA LYS A 36 -26.41 78.99 -52.91
C LYS A 36 -27.79 78.33 -53.04
N TRP A 37 -27.83 77.10 -53.55
CA TRP A 37 -29.00 76.24 -53.45
C TRP A 37 -28.99 75.56 -52.10
N THR A 38 -30.12 75.60 -51.39
CA THR A 38 -30.33 74.80 -50.18
C THR A 38 -31.31 73.69 -50.51
N LEU A 39 -30.90 72.44 -50.32
CA LEU A 39 -31.73 71.25 -50.50
C LEU A 39 -32.27 70.80 -49.15
N GLY A 40 -33.54 70.42 -49.11
CA GLY A 40 -34.19 69.83 -47.94
C GLY A 40 -35.07 68.64 -48.33
N TYR A 41 -35.29 67.73 -47.39
CA TYR A 41 -36.15 66.56 -47.55
C TYR A 41 -37.44 66.73 -46.75
N SER A 42 -38.59 66.47 -47.38
CA SER A 42 -39.90 66.43 -46.70
C SER A 42 -40.85 65.50 -47.46
N GLY A 43 -41.46 64.53 -46.77
CA GLY A 43 -42.49 63.65 -47.32
C GLY A 43 -42.06 62.89 -48.58
N GLY A 44 -40.85 62.30 -48.61
CA GLY A 44 -40.35 61.51 -49.73
C GLY A 44 -39.94 62.29 -50.98
N ASN A 45 -39.92 63.64 -50.94
CA ASN A 45 -39.50 64.48 -52.06
C ASN A 45 -38.27 65.32 -51.71
N VAL A 46 -37.39 65.52 -52.70
CA VAL A 46 -36.27 66.48 -52.63
C VAL A 46 -36.77 67.87 -53.01
N LEU A 47 -36.63 68.84 -52.11
CA LEU A 47 -37.01 70.24 -52.34
C LEU A 47 -35.75 71.09 -52.46
N ALA A 48 -35.64 71.88 -53.53
CA ALA A 48 -34.57 72.86 -53.72
C ALA A 48 -35.11 74.29 -53.57
N ARG A 49 -34.46 75.12 -52.76
CA ARG A 49 -34.73 76.56 -52.66
C ARG A 49 -33.51 77.37 -53.08
N TRP A 50 -33.74 78.37 -53.93
CA TRP A 50 -32.74 79.35 -54.32
C TRP A 50 -32.73 80.51 -53.31
N GLY A 51 -31.57 80.82 -52.74
CA GLY A 51 -31.41 81.84 -51.69
C GLY A 51 -31.17 83.28 -52.17
N GLY A 52 -31.41 83.61 -53.45
CA GLY A 52 -31.17 84.96 -54.00
C GLY A 52 -32.37 85.52 -54.78
N ALA A 53 -32.47 86.85 -54.89
CA ALA A 53 -33.51 87.49 -55.70
C ALA A 53 -33.38 87.08 -57.19
N PRO A 54 -34.47 86.71 -57.88
CA PRO A 54 -34.41 86.31 -59.28
C PRO A 54 -34.10 87.52 -60.18
N PRO A 55 -33.27 87.39 -61.24
CA PRO A 55 -33.13 88.43 -62.24
C PRO A 55 -34.47 88.60 -62.99
N ALA A 56 -34.77 89.83 -63.40
CA ALA A 56 -35.99 90.18 -64.11
C ALA A 56 -36.11 89.40 -65.44
N GLY A 57 -37.00 88.43 -65.48
CA GLY A 57 -37.33 87.62 -66.65
C GLY A 57 -37.91 86.27 -66.22
N TRP A 58 -39.19 86.03 -66.49
CA TRP A 58 -39.91 84.88 -65.96
C TRP A 58 -39.45 83.57 -66.64
N ALA A 59 -39.12 82.57 -65.83
CA ALA A 59 -39.22 81.16 -66.23
C ALA A 59 -39.80 80.37 -65.05
N HIS A 60 -41.07 80.01 -65.14
CA HIS A 60 -41.65 79.01 -64.25
C HIS A 60 -41.13 77.64 -64.68
N ALA A 61 -40.15 77.10 -63.96
CA ALA A 61 -39.83 75.69 -64.07
C ALA A 61 -41.01 74.89 -63.48
N LYS A 62 -41.75 74.16 -64.32
CA LYS A 62 -42.62 73.08 -63.83
C LYS A 62 -41.69 72.01 -63.25
N ALA A 63 -41.69 71.88 -61.92
CA ALA A 63 -41.04 70.76 -61.25
C ALA A 63 -41.76 69.48 -61.68
N ASN A 64 -41.14 68.70 -62.56
CA ASN A 64 -41.57 67.33 -62.79
C ASN A 64 -41.20 66.53 -61.55
N LYS A 65 -42.22 66.05 -60.82
CA LYS A 65 -42.09 65.09 -59.73
C LYS A 65 -41.26 63.90 -60.22
N ALA A 66 -40.02 63.77 -59.76
CA ALA A 66 -39.30 62.51 -59.85
C ALA A 66 -39.82 61.64 -58.70
N THR A 67 -40.70 60.70 -59.01
CA THR A 67 -41.08 59.64 -58.07
C THR A 67 -39.94 58.63 -58.05
N VAL A 68 -39.19 58.61 -56.95
CA VAL A 68 -38.37 57.46 -56.60
C VAL A 68 -39.34 56.43 -56.01
N SER A 69 -39.62 55.36 -56.76
CA SER A 69 -40.32 54.21 -56.19
C SER A 69 -39.35 53.50 -55.27
N ILE A 70 -39.51 53.71 -53.97
CA ILE A 70 -39.03 52.74 -52.99
C ILE A 70 -39.92 51.50 -53.17
N VAL A 71 -39.32 50.44 -53.68
CA VAL A 71 -39.99 49.14 -53.80
C VAL A 71 -39.67 48.39 -52.53
N ASP A 72 -40.74 47.83 -51.98
CA ASP A 72 -40.80 46.96 -50.81
C ASP A 72 -41.79 45.89 -51.27
N THR A 73 -41.24 44.85 -51.88
CA THR A 73 -41.97 43.89 -52.70
C THR A 73 -42.87 43.00 -51.84
N ASP A 74 -42.43 42.67 -50.63
CA ASP A 74 -43.22 41.86 -49.70
C ASP A 74 -44.01 42.68 -48.69
N GLY A 75 -43.67 43.95 -48.45
CA GLY A 75 -44.35 44.85 -47.54
C GLY A 75 -44.01 44.60 -46.07
N ASP A 76 -42.75 44.28 -45.77
CA ASP A 76 -42.27 44.06 -44.41
C ASP A 76 -41.65 45.32 -43.74
N GLY A 77 -41.43 46.37 -44.53
CA GLY A 77 -40.88 47.65 -44.08
C GLY A 77 -39.38 47.84 -44.31
N VAL A 78 -38.69 46.84 -44.85
CA VAL A 78 -37.35 46.93 -45.44
C VAL A 78 -37.51 47.17 -46.94
N VAL A 79 -36.58 47.91 -47.56
CA VAL A 79 -36.64 48.20 -49.00
C VAL A 79 -35.81 47.17 -49.74
N ASP A 80 -36.28 46.65 -50.89
CA ASP A 80 -35.67 45.53 -51.64
C ASP A 80 -34.14 45.66 -51.78
N SER A 81 -33.62 46.88 -52.00
CA SER A 81 -32.17 47.14 -52.14
C SER A 81 -31.30 46.88 -50.89
N LYS A 82 -31.93 46.65 -49.74
CA LYS A 82 -31.31 46.37 -48.44
C LYS A 82 -31.93 45.13 -47.79
N ASP A 83 -32.86 44.51 -48.47
CA ASP A 83 -33.63 43.39 -47.96
C ASP A 83 -32.88 42.11 -48.32
N ASN A 84 -32.43 41.36 -47.31
CA ASN A 84 -31.80 40.06 -47.53
C ASN A 84 -32.82 38.96 -47.89
N CYS A 85 -34.13 39.26 -47.89
CA CYS A 85 -35.19 38.43 -48.44
C CYS A 85 -36.28 39.26 -49.15
N ASP A 86 -35.93 39.92 -50.26
CA ASP A 86 -36.80 40.85 -51.03
C ASP A 86 -38.21 40.36 -51.45
N THR A 87 -38.55 39.09 -51.25
CA THR A 87 -39.86 38.52 -51.58
C THR A 87 -40.51 37.78 -50.40
N VAL A 88 -39.86 37.72 -49.23
CA VAL A 88 -40.31 36.99 -48.05
C VAL A 88 -40.08 37.84 -46.80
N LYS A 89 -41.19 38.26 -46.18
CA LYS A 89 -41.17 39.19 -45.04
C LYS A 89 -40.24 38.74 -43.92
N ASN A 90 -39.25 39.57 -43.59
CA ASN A 90 -38.29 39.36 -42.51
C ASN A 90 -37.72 40.70 -42.00
N ALA A 91 -38.59 41.54 -41.45
CA ALA A 91 -38.22 42.89 -41.02
C ALA A 91 -37.07 42.96 -39.98
N ASP A 92 -36.71 41.85 -39.33
CA ASP A 92 -35.57 41.72 -38.43
C ASP A 92 -34.23 41.50 -39.14
N GLN A 93 -34.25 41.11 -40.42
CA GLN A 93 -33.11 40.95 -41.32
C GLN A 93 -32.02 40.06 -40.72
N LYS A 94 -32.43 38.98 -40.03
CA LYS A 94 -31.51 37.95 -39.55
C LYS A 94 -30.87 37.23 -40.72
N ASP A 95 -29.60 36.92 -40.54
CA ASP A 95 -28.68 36.29 -41.50
C ASP A 95 -27.61 35.59 -40.64
N ALA A 96 -27.83 34.31 -40.31
CA ALA A 96 -27.02 33.62 -39.31
C ALA A 96 -25.64 33.21 -39.86
N ASP A 97 -25.54 32.92 -41.16
CA ASP A 97 -24.28 32.57 -41.81
C ASP A 97 -23.52 33.76 -42.43
N GLY A 98 -24.21 34.89 -42.62
CA GLY A 98 -23.64 36.13 -43.14
C GLY A 98 -23.40 36.11 -44.65
N ASP A 99 -24.04 35.23 -45.43
CA ASP A 99 -23.87 35.13 -46.88
C ASP A 99 -24.62 36.22 -47.66
N GLY A 100 -25.47 36.99 -46.97
CA GLY A 100 -26.28 38.07 -47.51
C GLY A 100 -27.70 37.66 -47.90
N LYS A 101 -28.10 36.42 -47.64
CA LYS A 101 -29.47 35.92 -47.76
C LYS A 101 -30.05 35.72 -46.35
N GLY A 102 -31.26 36.20 -46.15
CA GLY A 102 -31.85 36.18 -44.81
C GLY A 102 -32.40 34.80 -44.44
N ASN A 103 -32.43 34.50 -43.14
CA ASN A 103 -32.98 33.25 -42.60
C ASN A 103 -34.40 32.89 -43.10
N ALA A 104 -35.21 33.89 -43.41
CA ALA A 104 -36.57 33.65 -43.88
C ALA A 104 -36.64 33.06 -45.30
N CYS A 105 -35.57 33.22 -46.08
CA CYS A 105 -35.47 32.75 -47.46
C CYS A 105 -34.24 31.88 -47.70
N ASP A 106 -33.41 31.63 -46.68
CA ASP A 106 -32.43 30.57 -46.69
C ASP A 106 -33.04 29.19 -46.45
N GLY A 107 -32.34 28.14 -46.88
CA GLY A 107 -32.69 26.75 -46.59
C GLY A 107 -31.59 26.00 -45.84
N ASP A 108 -30.55 26.73 -45.47
CA ASP A 108 -29.39 26.36 -44.66
C ASP A 108 -28.96 27.65 -43.96
N ASP A 109 -29.75 28.02 -42.95
CA ASP A 109 -29.73 29.33 -42.30
C ASP A 109 -28.37 29.70 -41.70
N ASP A 110 -27.65 28.69 -41.20
CA ASP A 110 -26.34 28.86 -40.59
C ASP A 110 -25.18 28.45 -41.51
N GLY A 111 -25.43 27.80 -42.65
CA GLY A 111 -24.43 27.47 -43.65
C GLY A 111 -23.46 26.37 -43.20
N ASP A 112 -23.91 25.43 -42.37
CA ASP A 112 -23.13 24.27 -41.93
C ASP A 112 -23.18 23.08 -42.92
N GLY A 113 -24.09 23.14 -43.90
CA GLY A 113 -24.30 22.12 -44.92
C GLY A 113 -25.44 21.14 -44.62
N VAL A 114 -26.17 21.31 -43.53
CA VAL A 114 -27.40 20.60 -43.17
C VAL A 114 -28.58 21.52 -43.41
N LEU A 115 -29.55 21.07 -44.21
CA LEU A 115 -30.73 21.89 -44.51
C LEU A 115 -31.65 22.00 -43.29
N ASP A 116 -32.23 23.19 -43.03
CA ASP A 116 -33.02 23.51 -41.82
C ASP A 116 -34.08 22.46 -41.45
N GLY A 117 -34.71 21.85 -42.46
CA GLY A 117 -35.76 20.83 -42.24
C GLY A 117 -35.26 19.49 -41.68
N LYS A 118 -33.94 19.30 -41.59
CA LYS A 118 -33.27 18.13 -40.98
C LYS A 118 -32.28 18.53 -39.90
N ASP A 119 -32.05 19.83 -39.75
CA ASP A 119 -31.09 20.39 -38.85
C ASP A 119 -31.68 20.44 -37.43
N ASN A 120 -30.99 19.84 -36.47
CA ASN A 120 -31.37 19.88 -35.06
C ASN A 120 -30.92 21.19 -34.37
N CYS A 121 -30.13 22.03 -35.04
CA CYS A 121 -29.78 23.39 -34.65
C CYS A 121 -29.74 24.35 -35.85
N PRO A 122 -30.90 24.72 -36.43
CA PRO A 122 -30.99 25.51 -37.67
C PRO A 122 -30.30 26.89 -37.68
N LEU A 123 -29.77 27.36 -36.56
CA LEU A 123 -29.17 28.68 -36.44
C LEU A 123 -27.72 28.61 -35.92
N ASP A 124 -27.22 27.43 -35.55
CA ASP A 124 -25.96 27.22 -34.85
C ASP A 124 -25.20 26.04 -35.45
N LYS A 125 -24.13 26.37 -36.20
CA LYS A 125 -23.38 25.40 -37.03
C LYS A 125 -23.00 24.12 -36.30
N ASN A 126 -23.50 22.98 -36.77
CA ASN A 126 -23.23 21.66 -36.21
C ASN A 126 -23.41 20.53 -37.25
N ALA A 127 -22.57 20.53 -38.28
CA ALA A 127 -22.68 19.58 -39.40
C ALA A 127 -22.63 18.08 -39.00
N ASP A 128 -22.18 17.75 -37.79
CA ASP A 128 -22.19 16.40 -37.23
C ASP A 128 -23.55 15.99 -36.62
N GLN A 129 -24.44 16.96 -36.38
CA GLN A 129 -25.79 16.81 -35.85
C GLN A 129 -25.82 15.99 -34.56
N LYS A 130 -24.82 16.24 -33.69
CA LYS A 130 -24.75 15.61 -32.38
C LYS A 130 -25.95 16.05 -31.52
N ASP A 131 -26.55 15.07 -30.86
CA ASP A 131 -27.75 15.18 -30.01
C ASP A 131 -27.62 14.08 -28.95
N THR A 132 -27.06 14.47 -27.81
CA THR A 132 -26.57 13.55 -26.77
C THR A 132 -27.73 12.88 -26.03
N ASP A 133 -28.78 13.62 -25.67
CA ASP A 133 -29.95 13.11 -24.96
C ASP A 133 -31.09 12.61 -25.89
N LYS A 134 -31.02 12.93 -27.18
CA LYS A 134 -31.98 12.54 -28.24
C LYS A 134 -33.36 13.15 -28.06
N ASP A 135 -33.44 14.36 -27.52
CA ASP A 135 -34.71 15.10 -27.42
C ASP A 135 -35.12 15.78 -28.75
N GLY A 136 -34.19 15.81 -29.73
CA GLY A 136 -34.38 16.39 -31.05
C GLY A 136 -33.78 17.79 -31.22
N LYS A 137 -33.14 18.34 -30.19
CA LYS A 137 -32.34 19.56 -30.22
C LYS A 137 -30.86 19.17 -30.18
N GLY A 138 -30.05 19.77 -31.05
CA GLY A 138 -28.63 19.40 -31.11
C GLY A 138 -27.81 20.03 -29.99
N ASP A 139 -26.70 19.39 -29.62
CA ASP A 139 -25.78 19.88 -28.57
C ASP A 139 -25.31 21.33 -28.81
N ALA A 140 -25.22 21.76 -30.08
CA ALA A 140 -24.75 23.10 -30.41
C ALA A 140 -25.71 24.22 -30.00
N CYS A 141 -27.00 23.91 -29.89
CA CYS A 141 -28.06 24.84 -29.50
C CYS A 141 -28.79 24.40 -28.23
N ASP A 142 -28.41 23.24 -27.66
CA ASP A 142 -28.89 22.83 -26.35
C ASP A 142 -28.23 23.58 -25.18
N LEU A 143 -28.91 23.58 -24.04
CA LEU A 143 -28.42 24.18 -22.79
C LEU A 143 -28.20 23.11 -21.71
N ASP A 144 -28.52 21.86 -22.03
CA ASP A 144 -28.54 20.67 -21.17
C ASP A 144 -28.40 19.46 -22.10
N ASP A 145 -27.19 19.26 -22.63
CA ASP A 145 -26.92 18.32 -23.73
C ASP A 145 -27.25 16.86 -23.35
N ASP A 146 -27.18 16.50 -22.07
CA ASP A 146 -27.42 15.13 -21.59
C ASP A 146 -28.79 14.91 -20.92
N GLY A 147 -29.60 15.98 -20.83
CA GLY A 147 -30.99 15.93 -20.38
C GLY A 147 -31.15 15.57 -18.90
N ASP A 148 -30.13 15.82 -18.07
CA ASP A 148 -30.17 15.49 -16.65
C ASP A 148 -30.83 16.60 -15.80
N GLY A 149 -31.09 17.77 -16.37
CA GLY A 149 -31.72 18.90 -15.71
C GLY A 149 -30.74 19.89 -15.08
N ILE A 150 -29.43 19.70 -15.24
CA ILE A 150 -28.38 20.65 -14.92
C ILE A 150 -27.89 21.27 -16.24
N VAL A 151 -27.90 22.61 -16.30
CA VAL A 151 -27.45 23.30 -17.51
C VAL A 151 -25.93 23.14 -17.71
N ASP A 152 -25.46 22.96 -18.95
CA ASP A 152 -24.06 22.62 -19.28
C ASP A 152 -23.04 23.54 -18.61
N THR A 153 -23.36 24.84 -18.52
CA THR A 153 -22.51 25.85 -17.87
C THR A 153 -22.27 25.64 -16.37
N LYS A 154 -23.01 24.73 -15.74
CA LYS A 154 -22.92 24.33 -14.33
C LYS A 154 -22.73 22.84 -14.16
N ASP A 155 -22.77 22.09 -15.26
CA ASP A 155 -22.63 20.65 -15.26
C ASP A 155 -21.13 20.29 -15.28
N ASN A 156 -20.70 19.49 -14.31
CA ASN A 156 -19.33 18.95 -14.30
C ASN A 156 -19.13 17.78 -15.28
N CYS A 157 -20.21 17.27 -15.88
CA CYS A 157 -20.22 16.29 -16.95
C CYS A 157 -21.29 16.60 -18.01
N PRO A 158 -21.16 17.68 -18.81
CA PRO A 158 -22.22 18.15 -19.71
C PRO A 158 -22.77 17.13 -20.73
N LEU A 159 -22.05 16.02 -20.97
CA LEU A 159 -22.42 15.00 -21.95
C LEU A 159 -22.76 13.65 -21.30
N VAL A 160 -22.82 13.57 -19.97
CA VAL A 160 -23.03 12.34 -19.21
C VAL A 160 -23.91 12.62 -17.99
N ALA A 161 -25.20 12.30 -18.13
CA ALA A 161 -26.20 12.59 -17.12
C ALA A 161 -25.81 12.11 -15.72
N ASN A 162 -25.69 13.05 -14.77
CA ASN A 162 -25.10 12.78 -13.46
C ASN A 162 -25.61 13.67 -12.30
N LYS A 163 -26.86 14.14 -12.31
CA LYS A 163 -27.67 14.87 -11.29
C LYS A 163 -27.10 15.12 -9.88
N SER A 164 -26.42 14.14 -9.30
CA SER A 164 -25.65 14.29 -8.06
C SER A 164 -24.52 15.30 -8.12
N GLN A 165 -23.95 15.55 -9.31
CA GLN A 165 -22.78 16.41 -9.54
C GLN A 165 -21.61 16.05 -8.59
N ALA A 166 -21.43 14.74 -8.38
CA ALA A 166 -20.31 14.23 -7.59
C ALA A 166 -18.98 14.57 -8.29
N ASN A 167 -18.00 14.94 -7.49
CA ASN A 167 -16.67 15.35 -7.92
C ASN A 167 -15.73 15.18 -6.71
N LEU A 168 -15.16 13.97 -6.60
CA LEU A 168 -14.39 13.53 -5.44
C LEU A 168 -13.08 14.32 -5.29
N ASP A 169 -12.35 14.51 -6.39
CA ASP A 169 -11.05 15.18 -6.40
C ASP A 169 -11.13 16.72 -6.56
N LYS A 170 -12.30 17.21 -6.96
CA LYS A 170 -12.65 18.62 -7.19
C LYS A 170 -11.92 19.26 -8.36
N ASP A 171 -11.64 18.49 -9.40
CA ASP A 171 -11.13 19.01 -10.66
C ASP A 171 -12.27 19.60 -11.54
N ALA A 172 -12.03 19.75 -12.85
CA ALA A 172 -13.02 20.31 -13.77
C ALA A 172 -14.10 19.31 -14.20
N LYS A 173 -13.88 18.01 -14.03
CA LYS A 173 -14.79 16.92 -14.40
C LYS A 173 -15.55 16.43 -13.17
N GLY A 174 -16.68 15.77 -13.39
CA GLY A 174 -17.39 15.04 -12.35
C GLY A 174 -17.08 13.55 -12.40
N ASP A 175 -17.35 12.84 -11.30
CA ASP A 175 -17.04 11.41 -11.15
C ASP A 175 -17.63 10.55 -12.30
N ALA A 176 -18.74 11.00 -12.91
CA ALA A 176 -19.42 10.27 -13.99
C ALA A 176 -18.69 10.31 -15.34
N CYS A 177 -17.82 11.31 -15.55
CA CYS A 177 -17.09 11.55 -16.79
C CYS A 177 -15.58 11.71 -16.55
N ASP A 178 -15.11 11.36 -15.36
CA ASP A 178 -13.70 11.32 -15.04
C ASP A 178 -13.11 9.91 -15.21
N ASP A 179 -11.93 9.87 -15.80
CA ASP A 179 -11.15 8.64 -15.97
C ASP A 179 -10.21 8.38 -14.77
N ASP A 180 -10.08 9.35 -13.86
CA ASP A 180 -9.28 9.32 -12.62
C ASP A 180 -10.10 10.02 -11.53
N ILE A 181 -11.06 9.31 -10.93
CA ILE A 181 -12.10 9.90 -10.08
C ILE A 181 -11.53 10.53 -8.82
N ASP A 182 -10.47 9.95 -8.26
CA ASP A 182 -9.87 10.46 -7.04
C ASP A 182 -8.66 11.37 -7.29
N GLY A 183 -8.12 11.44 -8.50
CA GLY A 183 -7.05 12.35 -8.89
C GLY A 183 -5.73 12.02 -8.19
N ASP A 184 -5.38 10.75 -8.04
CA ASP A 184 -4.07 10.29 -7.55
C ASP A 184 -3.05 10.05 -8.67
N GLY A 185 -3.51 10.03 -9.93
CA GLY A 185 -2.70 9.87 -11.14
C GLY A 185 -2.82 8.49 -11.80
N ASP A 186 -3.50 7.54 -11.17
CA ASP A 186 -3.84 6.24 -11.75
C ASP A 186 -5.29 6.25 -12.30
N LEU A 187 -5.46 5.76 -13.53
CA LEU A 187 -6.79 5.76 -14.15
C LEU A 187 -7.67 4.69 -13.50
N ASN A 188 -8.97 4.97 -13.32
CA ASN A 188 -9.98 4.08 -12.71
C ASN A 188 -9.93 2.62 -13.19
N ALA A 189 -9.53 2.39 -14.45
CA ALA A 189 -9.47 1.06 -15.06
C ALA A 189 -8.21 0.24 -14.66
N LYS A 190 -7.24 0.88 -14.02
CA LYS A 190 -5.97 0.31 -13.54
C LYS A 190 -5.75 0.53 -12.05
N ASP A 191 -6.45 1.49 -11.49
CA ASP A 191 -6.46 1.81 -10.08
C ASP A 191 -7.14 0.68 -9.29
N ASN A 192 -6.42 0.09 -8.33
CA ASN A 192 -6.93 -0.92 -7.42
C ASN A 192 -7.78 -0.33 -6.27
N CYS A 193 -7.83 1.01 -6.14
CA CYS A 193 -8.74 1.76 -5.28
C CYS A 193 -9.32 3.02 -5.96
N PRO A 194 -10.20 2.91 -6.98
CA PRO A 194 -10.70 4.03 -7.81
C PRO A 194 -11.38 5.22 -7.12
N LEU A 195 -11.58 5.15 -5.81
CA LEU A 195 -12.27 6.16 -5.00
C LEU A 195 -11.42 6.60 -3.78
N VAL A 196 -10.19 6.12 -3.65
CA VAL A 196 -9.30 6.40 -2.50
C VAL A 196 -7.85 6.49 -2.97
N LYS A 197 -7.32 7.72 -2.97
CA LYS A 197 -5.98 8.01 -3.47
C LYS A 197 -4.92 7.07 -2.89
N ASN A 198 -4.21 6.37 -3.77
CA ASN A 198 -3.15 5.43 -3.44
C ASN A 198 -2.19 5.23 -4.63
N ALA A 199 -1.48 6.30 -5.00
CA ALA A 199 -0.52 6.29 -6.11
C ALA A 199 0.63 5.24 -6.02
N ASP A 200 0.78 4.52 -4.92
CA ASP A 200 1.70 3.38 -4.80
C ASP A 200 1.08 2.04 -5.22
N GLN A 201 -0.25 1.98 -5.35
CA GLN A 201 -1.05 0.84 -5.81
C GLN A 201 -0.69 -0.44 -5.06
N LYS A 202 -0.41 -0.31 -3.76
CA LYS A 202 -0.07 -1.46 -2.90
C LYS A 202 -1.29 -2.38 -2.78
N ASP A 203 -1.03 -3.68 -2.88
CA ASP A 203 -1.99 -4.78 -2.88
C ASP A 203 -1.25 -5.96 -2.24
N THR A 204 -1.40 -6.10 -0.92
CA THR A 204 -0.57 -6.98 -0.09
C THR A 204 -0.93 -8.45 -0.29
N ASP A 205 -2.22 -8.77 -0.50
CA ASP A 205 -2.69 -10.14 -0.71
C ASP A 205 -2.76 -10.57 -2.20
N GLY A 206 -2.70 -9.59 -3.12
CA GLY A 206 -2.70 -9.79 -4.56
C GLY A 206 -4.07 -10.10 -5.15
N ASP A 207 -5.17 -9.72 -4.50
CA ASP A 207 -6.53 -9.98 -4.96
C ASP A 207 -7.04 -8.98 -6.03
N GLY A 208 -6.30 -7.88 -6.22
CA GLY A 208 -6.61 -6.80 -7.16
C GLY A 208 -7.37 -5.61 -6.55
N LYS A 209 -7.64 -5.62 -5.25
CA LYS A 209 -8.08 -4.48 -4.46
C LYS A 209 -6.89 -3.95 -3.65
N GLY A 210 -6.75 -2.63 -3.58
CA GLY A 210 -5.58 -2.03 -2.95
C GLY A 210 -5.73 -1.85 -1.45
N ASP A 211 -4.62 -1.96 -0.73
CA ASP A 211 -4.55 -1.77 0.73
C ASP A 211 -5.33 -0.52 1.21
N ALA A 212 -5.23 0.59 0.46
CA ALA A 212 -5.87 1.86 0.82
C ALA A 212 -7.42 1.81 0.92
N CYS A 213 -8.06 0.84 0.27
CA CYS A 213 -9.50 0.65 0.28
C CYS A 213 -9.92 -0.71 0.87
N GLU A 214 -9.00 -1.39 1.55
CA GLU A 214 -9.18 -2.64 2.28
C GLU A 214 -9.38 -2.38 3.77
N THR A 215 -9.68 -3.44 4.52
CA THR A 215 -9.74 -3.39 5.98
C THR A 215 -8.96 -4.54 6.62
N ASP A 216 -8.29 -5.32 5.79
CA ASP A 216 -7.60 -6.58 6.05
C ASP A 216 -6.66 -6.76 4.84
N ASP A 217 -5.55 -6.02 4.87
CA ASP A 217 -4.63 -5.84 3.72
C ASP A 217 -4.01 -7.17 3.28
N ASP A 218 -3.74 -8.07 4.23
CA ASP A 218 -3.13 -9.36 3.92
C ASP A 218 -4.15 -10.50 3.75
N ALA A 219 -5.41 -10.32 4.11
CA ALA A 219 -6.48 -11.31 3.99
C ALA A 219 -6.21 -12.63 4.77
N ASP A 220 -5.66 -12.52 5.98
CA ASP A 220 -5.57 -13.63 6.92
C ASP A 220 -6.86 -13.85 7.76
N GLY A 221 -7.79 -12.89 7.71
CA GLY A 221 -9.07 -12.91 8.41
C GLY A 221 -9.11 -12.07 9.69
N VAL A 222 -8.04 -11.35 10.01
CA VAL A 222 -7.95 -10.38 11.11
C VAL A 222 -7.87 -8.96 10.51
N PRO A 223 -8.84 -8.07 10.79
CA PRO A 223 -8.78 -6.71 10.24
C PRO A 223 -7.57 -5.92 10.76
N ASP A 224 -6.97 -5.06 9.92
CA ASP A 224 -5.73 -4.30 10.20
C ASP A 224 -5.73 -3.57 11.55
N ALA A 225 -6.91 -3.07 11.95
CA ALA A 225 -7.08 -2.33 13.20
C ALA A 225 -6.92 -3.20 14.46
N SER A 226 -6.96 -4.52 14.32
CA SER A 226 -6.82 -5.53 15.38
C SER A 226 -5.69 -6.52 15.10
N ASP A 227 -5.02 -6.40 13.97
CA ASP A 227 -3.98 -7.30 13.52
C ASP A 227 -2.62 -6.86 14.08
N ASN A 228 -1.90 -7.77 14.75
CA ASN A 228 -0.55 -7.54 15.25
C ASN A 228 0.53 -7.69 14.15
N CYS A 229 0.17 -8.15 12.95
CA CYS A 229 0.97 -8.12 11.73
C CYS A 229 0.15 -7.74 10.49
N PRO A 230 -0.32 -6.48 10.35
CA PRO A 230 -1.28 -6.06 9.31
C PRO A 230 -0.92 -6.33 7.84
N LEU A 231 0.32 -6.71 7.56
CA LEU A 231 0.83 -6.94 6.21
C LEU A 231 1.43 -8.35 6.02
N VAL A 232 1.34 -9.22 7.03
CA VAL A 232 1.94 -10.56 7.04
C VAL A 232 1.01 -11.55 7.73
N LYS A 233 0.43 -12.44 6.91
CA LYS A 233 -0.59 -13.40 7.35
C LYS A 233 -0.20 -14.16 8.63
N ASN A 234 -0.98 -14.00 9.67
CA ASN A 234 -0.82 -14.68 10.95
C ASN A 234 -2.17 -14.79 11.70
N ALA A 235 -3.12 -15.52 11.12
CA ALA A 235 -4.48 -15.62 11.62
C ALA A 235 -4.62 -16.15 13.07
N ASP A 236 -3.57 -16.73 13.65
CA ASP A 236 -3.51 -17.14 15.06
C ASP A 236 -3.10 -16.01 16.02
N GLN A 237 -2.56 -14.92 15.49
CA GLN A 237 -2.16 -13.69 16.21
C GLN A 237 -1.20 -14.01 17.35
N GLY A 238 -0.25 -14.92 17.10
CA GLY A 238 0.87 -15.19 18.01
C GLY A 238 1.67 -13.92 18.29
N ASP A 239 2.08 -13.74 19.54
CA ASP A 239 2.84 -12.61 20.09
C ASP A 239 3.53 -13.14 21.36
N LEU A 240 4.71 -13.73 21.18
CA LEU A 240 5.39 -14.53 22.20
C LEU A 240 5.85 -13.70 23.40
N ASP A 241 6.28 -12.46 23.18
CA ASP A 241 6.80 -11.56 24.22
C ASP A 241 5.77 -10.53 24.71
N ASP A 242 4.55 -10.56 24.16
CA ASP A 242 3.42 -9.67 24.46
C ASP A 242 3.76 -8.18 24.23
N ASP A 243 4.64 -7.85 23.28
CA ASP A 243 5.03 -6.46 22.98
C ASP A 243 4.02 -5.73 22.06
N GLY A 244 3.07 -6.49 21.49
CA GLY A 244 2.02 -6.02 20.59
C GLY A 244 2.33 -6.19 19.11
N LYS A 245 3.47 -6.78 18.76
CA LYS A 245 3.85 -7.10 17.39
C LYS A 245 3.89 -8.62 17.21
N GLY A 246 3.23 -9.10 16.15
CA GLY A 246 3.04 -10.54 16.01
C GLY A 246 4.30 -11.30 15.61
N ASP A 247 4.35 -12.57 16.01
CA ASP A 247 5.47 -13.49 15.82
C ASP A 247 6.00 -13.57 14.38
N GLU A 248 5.12 -13.40 13.38
CA GLU A 248 5.46 -13.50 11.95
C GLU A 248 6.11 -12.23 11.39
N CYS A 249 5.90 -11.08 12.05
CA CYS A 249 6.46 -9.79 11.62
C CYS A 249 7.43 -9.19 12.64
N ASP A 250 7.60 -9.82 13.82
CA ASP A 250 8.57 -9.43 14.82
C ASP A 250 10.01 -9.84 14.45
N PRO A 251 10.99 -8.91 14.42
CA PRO A 251 12.39 -9.24 14.24
C PRO A 251 13.08 -9.87 15.47
N ASP A 252 12.49 -9.82 16.66
CA ASP A 252 13.01 -10.21 17.99
C ASP A 252 11.84 -10.77 18.82
N ARG A 253 11.38 -11.97 18.44
CA ARG A 253 10.07 -12.52 18.80
C ARG A 253 9.94 -12.86 20.29
N ASP A 254 11.03 -13.19 20.97
CA ASP A 254 11.01 -13.50 22.40
C ASP A 254 11.45 -12.33 23.29
N GLY A 255 11.83 -11.19 22.69
CA GLY A 255 12.12 -9.95 23.37
C GLY A 255 13.39 -9.97 24.22
N ASP A 256 14.34 -10.86 23.92
CA ASP A 256 15.59 -10.97 24.68
C ASP A 256 16.65 -9.92 24.29
N GLY A 257 16.41 -9.21 23.19
CA GLY A 257 17.26 -8.15 22.64
C GLY A 257 18.13 -8.60 21.47
N LEU A 258 17.98 -9.82 20.98
CA LEU A 258 18.65 -10.36 19.82
C LEU A 258 17.65 -10.69 18.72
N ALA A 259 17.91 -10.14 17.54
CA ALA A 259 17.04 -10.41 16.41
C ALA A 259 17.04 -11.91 16.05
N ASN A 260 15.88 -12.48 15.72
CA ASN A 260 15.62 -13.90 15.38
C ASN A 260 16.68 -14.52 14.46
N ALA A 261 17.21 -13.75 13.51
CA ALA A 261 18.21 -14.21 12.55
C ALA A 261 19.63 -14.41 13.13
N LYS A 262 19.85 -14.00 14.38
CA LYS A 262 21.13 -14.08 15.12
C LYS A 262 20.98 -14.76 16.47
N ASP A 263 19.76 -15.13 16.81
CA ASP A 263 19.41 -15.75 18.06
C ASP A 263 19.47 -17.28 17.89
N VAL A 264 20.19 -17.95 18.78
CA VAL A 264 20.28 -19.42 18.80
C VAL A 264 19.04 -20.07 19.42
N CYS A 265 18.18 -19.30 20.08
CA CYS A 265 16.88 -19.70 20.62
C CYS A 265 15.77 -18.67 20.35
N PRO A 266 15.35 -18.43 19.08
CA PRO A 266 14.39 -17.37 18.70
C PRO A 266 12.98 -17.42 19.31
N ASP A 267 12.71 -18.41 20.17
CA ASP A 267 11.43 -18.68 20.82
C ASP A 267 11.57 -18.78 22.36
N VAL A 268 12.77 -18.55 22.90
CA VAL A 268 13.07 -18.70 24.33
C VAL A 268 14.09 -17.65 24.73
N ALA A 269 13.60 -16.61 25.40
CA ALA A 269 14.43 -15.47 25.75
C ALA A 269 15.69 -15.86 26.54
N ASP A 270 16.86 -15.67 25.93
CA ASP A 270 18.18 -15.97 26.51
C ASP A 270 19.27 -15.03 25.95
N ALA A 271 19.40 -13.85 26.57
CA ALA A 271 20.40 -12.88 26.18
C ALA A 271 21.87 -13.36 26.29
N ASP A 272 22.14 -14.46 27.02
CA ASP A 272 23.50 -14.99 27.20
C ASP A 272 23.95 -15.86 26.01
N GLN A 273 23.00 -16.40 25.22
CA GLN A 273 23.25 -17.16 23.97
C GLN A 273 24.28 -18.27 24.16
N LYS A 274 24.19 -18.98 25.28
CA LYS A 274 25.08 -20.11 25.55
C LYS A 274 24.70 -21.25 24.61
N ASP A 275 25.70 -21.82 23.96
CA ASP A 275 25.59 -22.94 23.02
C ASP A 275 26.80 -23.83 23.31
N SER A 276 26.60 -24.85 24.14
CA SER A 276 27.70 -25.61 24.76
C SER A 276 28.34 -26.62 23.82
N ASP A 277 27.61 -27.13 22.83
CA ASP A 277 28.09 -28.09 21.84
C ASP A 277 28.35 -27.46 20.44
N GLU A 278 28.04 -26.17 20.27
CA GLU A 278 28.23 -25.38 19.06
C GLU A 278 27.43 -25.90 17.85
N ASP A 279 26.26 -26.52 18.08
CA ASP A 279 25.39 -27.04 17.01
C ASP A 279 24.50 -25.95 16.37
N GLY A 280 24.45 -24.76 16.98
CA GLY A 280 23.66 -23.61 16.55
C GLY A 280 22.29 -23.48 17.21
N LYS A 281 21.98 -24.32 18.21
CA LYS A 281 20.81 -24.26 19.07
C LYS A 281 21.27 -23.95 20.49
N GLY A 282 20.72 -22.89 21.08
CA GLY A 282 21.19 -22.46 22.40
C GLY A 282 20.75 -23.41 23.51
N ASP A 283 21.54 -23.45 24.58
CA ASP A 283 21.29 -24.22 25.80
C ASP A 283 19.87 -24.01 26.36
N ALA A 284 19.28 -22.82 26.20
CA ALA A 284 17.95 -22.49 26.71
C ALA A 284 16.82 -23.24 26.00
N CYS A 285 17.02 -23.62 24.74
CA CYS A 285 16.04 -24.32 23.90
C CYS A 285 16.55 -25.69 23.43
N ASP A 286 17.76 -26.09 23.80
CA ASP A 286 18.34 -27.36 23.40
C ASP A 286 18.02 -28.52 24.35
N ASP A 287 17.68 -29.67 23.76
CA ASP A 287 17.24 -30.88 24.46
C ASP A 287 18.43 -31.81 24.82
N ASP A 288 19.62 -31.56 24.25
CA ASP A 288 20.86 -32.34 24.39
C ASP A 288 22.07 -31.38 24.35
N ARG A 289 22.22 -30.55 25.39
CA ARG A 289 23.04 -29.32 25.33
C ARG A 289 24.54 -29.57 25.14
N ASP A 290 25.03 -30.75 25.48
CA ASP A 290 26.43 -31.11 25.31
C ASP A 290 26.71 -31.98 24.08
N GLY A 291 25.66 -32.32 23.33
CA GLY A 291 25.73 -33.01 22.04
C GLY A 291 26.26 -34.43 22.13
N ASP A 292 26.15 -35.09 23.29
CA ASP A 292 26.66 -36.44 23.49
C ASP A 292 25.71 -37.55 23.00
N GLY A 293 24.45 -37.18 22.72
CA GLY A 293 23.39 -38.06 22.26
C GLY A 293 22.43 -38.52 23.36
N VAL A 294 22.53 -37.98 24.57
CA VAL A 294 21.67 -38.27 25.71
C VAL A 294 20.86 -37.01 26.08
N PRO A 295 19.52 -37.05 26.02
CA PRO A 295 18.73 -35.87 26.35
C PRO A 295 18.92 -35.39 27.79
N ASN A 296 18.92 -34.06 28.00
CA ASN A 296 19.17 -33.40 29.28
C ASN A 296 18.35 -33.96 30.45
N ASP A 297 17.13 -34.44 30.20
CA ASP A 297 16.21 -34.93 31.23
C ASP A 297 16.59 -36.31 31.80
N VAL A 298 17.46 -37.02 31.10
CA VAL A 298 17.98 -38.34 31.48
C VAL A 298 19.50 -38.41 31.54
N ASP A 299 20.18 -37.31 31.20
CA ASP A 299 21.63 -37.20 31.23
C ASP A 299 22.15 -36.95 32.66
N VAL A 300 23.05 -37.82 33.12
CA VAL A 300 23.73 -37.68 34.42
C VAL A 300 24.78 -36.56 34.44
N CYS A 301 25.18 -36.04 33.28
CA CYS A 301 26.02 -34.86 33.12
C CYS A 301 25.55 -33.96 31.96
N ALA A 302 24.33 -33.42 32.04
CA ALA A 302 23.68 -32.59 30.99
C ALA A 302 24.41 -31.32 30.46
N ASP A 303 25.63 -31.04 30.93
CA ASP A 303 26.49 -29.94 30.46
C ASP A 303 27.92 -30.42 30.09
N VAL A 304 28.20 -31.74 30.16
CA VAL A 304 29.54 -32.33 29.98
C VAL A 304 29.42 -33.70 29.31
N ALA A 305 29.71 -33.72 28.00
CA ALA A 305 29.54 -34.90 27.16
C ALA A 305 30.13 -36.19 27.76
N ASN A 306 29.25 -37.16 28.01
CA ASN A 306 29.54 -38.45 28.60
C ASN A 306 28.57 -39.53 28.09
N ALA A 307 28.58 -39.80 26.79
CA ALA A 307 27.64 -40.73 26.14
C ALA A 307 27.60 -42.17 26.72
N ASP A 308 28.57 -42.55 27.56
CA ASP A 308 28.58 -43.81 28.30
C ASP A 308 27.75 -43.79 29.60
N GLN A 309 27.38 -42.60 30.07
CA GLN A 309 26.54 -42.33 31.23
C GLN A 309 27.03 -43.07 32.48
N ALA A 310 28.37 -43.13 32.63
CA ALA A 310 29.01 -43.73 33.78
C ALA A 310 28.67 -42.92 35.04
N ASP A 311 28.22 -43.62 36.07
CA ASP A 311 27.80 -43.13 37.38
C ASP A 311 28.16 -44.26 38.36
N MET A 312 29.35 -44.15 38.96
CA MET A 312 30.00 -45.23 39.69
C MET A 312 29.34 -45.52 41.05
N ASP A 313 28.93 -44.48 41.78
CA ASP A 313 28.33 -44.61 43.09
C ASP A 313 26.78 -44.67 43.04
N GLY A 314 26.19 -44.29 41.90
CA GLY A 314 24.75 -44.34 41.65
C GLY A 314 23.97 -43.21 42.29
N ASP A 315 24.62 -42.07 42.58
CA ASP A 315 23.98 -40.90 43.18
C ASP A 315 23.18 -40.04 42.18
N GLY A 316 23.37 -40.29 40.88
CA GLY A 316 22.71 -39.63 39.76
C GLY A 316 23.52 -38.48 39.14
N ILE A 317 24.75 -38.25 39.57
CA ILE A 317 25.74 -37.36 38.95
C ILE A 317 26.75 -38.24 38.21
N GLY A 318 27.02 -37.96 36.94
CA GLY A 318 27.93 -38.81 36.17
C GLY A 318 29.40 -38.59 36.53
N ASP A 319 30.21 -39.64 36.38
CA ASP A 319 31.65 -39.69 36.62
C ASP A 319 32.44 -38.49 36.05
N ARG A 320 31.94 -37.88 34.97
CA ARG A 320 32.56 -36.78 34.22
C ARG A 320 32.32 -35.41 34.84
N CYS A 321 31.22 -35.24 35.56
CA CYS A 321 30.81 -33.99 36.20
C CYS A 321 30.68 -34.12 37.73
N ASP A 322 30.99 -35.30 38.27
CA ASP A 322 31.08 -35.56 39.69
C ASP A 322 32.45 -35.16 40.26
N ASP A 323 32.41 -34.49 41.42
CA ASP A 323 33.59 -34.09 42.19
C ASP A 323 34.04 -35.19 43.17
N ASP A 324 33.23 -36.22 43.43
CA ASP A 324 33.45 -37.35 44.35
C ASP A 324 32.88 -38.66 43.76
N ARG A 325 33.58 -39.21 42.76
CA ARG A 325 33.02 -40.22 41.85
C ARG A 325 32.60 -41.53 42.53
N ASP A 326 33.27 -41.91 43.61
CA ASP A 326 32.98 -43.16 44.31
C ASP A 326 32.17 -42.96 45.61
N GLY A 327 31.80 -41.71 45.92
CA GLY A 327 30.89 -41.34 46.99
C GLY A 327 31.46 -41.63 48.38
N ASP A 328 32.77 -41.53 48.56
CA ASP A 328 33.46 -41.88 49.81
C ASP A 328 33.71 -40.69 50.76
N GLU A 329 33.23 -39.51 50.36
CA GLU A 329 33.39 -38.20 51.01
C GLU A 329 34.75 -37.52 50.80
N VAL A 330 35.63 -38.06 49.94
CA VAL A 330 36.91 -37.48 49.55
C VAL A 330 36.84 -37.01 48.09
N PRO A 331 36.96 -35.70 47.82
CA PRO A 331 36.88 -35.21 46.45
C PRO A 331 37.99 -35.79 45.56
N ASN A 332 37.66 -36.14 44.32
CA ASN A 332 38.53 -36.70 43.28
C ASN A 332 39.93 -36.06 43.21
N ALA A 333 40.02 -34.74 43.43
CA ALA A 333 41.27 -33.99 43.37
C ALA A 333 42.22 -34.19 44.56
N SER A 334 41.72 -34.72 45.66
CA SER A 334 42.46 -35.01 46.91
C SER A 334 42.44 -36.48 47.29
N ASP A 335 41.80 -37.32 46.47
CA ASP A 335 41.59 -38.74 46.68
C ASP A 335 42.77 -39.55 46.11
N ASP A 336 43.34 -40.43 46.93
CA ASP A 336 44.40 -41.37 46.55
C ASP A 336 43.88 -42.60 45.81
N CYS A 337 42.57 -42.87 45.85
CA CYS A 337 41.85 -43.84 45.04
C CYS A 337 40.51 -43.30 44.46
N PRO A 338 40.53 -42.36 43.48
CA PRO A 338 39.35 -41.63 42.93
C PRO A 338 38.24 -42.45 42.22
N SER A 339 38.23 -43.75 42.39
CA SER A 339 37.30 -44.70 41.74
C SER A 339 37.07 -45.95 42.59
N ILE A 340 37.56 -45.96 43.83
CA ILE A 340 37.41 -47.06 44.78
C ILE A 340 37.24 -46.43 46.16
N ALA A 341 36.00 -46.41 46.64
CA ALA A 341 35.66 -45.79 47.90
C ALA A 341 36.58 -46.25 49.05
N ASN A 342 37.39 -45.32 49.56
CA ASN A 342 38.36 -45.53 50.60
C ASN A 342 38.53 -44.28 51.49
N GLY A 343 37.45 -43.72 52.02
CA GLY A 343 37.45 -42.41 52.72
C GLY A 343 38.35 -42.26 53.97
N LEU A 344 39.15 -43.28 54.33
CA LEU A 344 40.25 -43.19 55.29
C LEU A 344 41.60 -42.82 54.65
N GLN A 345 41.77 -42.96 53.33
CA GLN A 345 42.95 -42.54 52.55
C GLN A 345 44.23 -43.14 53.12
N HIS A 346 44.24 -44.48 53.26
CA HIS A 346 45.43 -45.19 53.73
C HIS A 346 46.42 -45.34 52.57
N ASP A 347 47.63 -44.85 52.79
CA ASP A 347 48.75 -44.92 51.84
C ASP A 347 50.00 -45.31 52.65
N HIS A 348 50.29 -46.61 52.76
CA HIS A 348 51.31 -47.13 53.68
C HIS A 348 52.74 -46.85 53.21
N ASP A 349 52.99 -46.78 51.91
CA ASP A 349 54.32 -46.56 51.35
C ASP A 349 54.58 -45.08 50.97
N GLY A 350 53.52 -44.26 50.91
CA GLY A 350 53.56 -42.84 50.63
C GLY A 350 53.77 -42.53 49.15
N ASP A 351 53.41 -43.43 48.23
CA ASP A 351 53.57 -43.23 46.79
C ASP A 351 52.48 -42.32 46.16
N GLY A 352 51.43 -42.04 46.92
CA GLY A 352 50.30 -41.20 46.52
C GLY A 352 49.14 -41.97 45.86
N LYS A 353 49.12 -43.30 45.94
CA LYS A 353 47.94 -44.14 45.71
C LYS A 353 47.49 -44.76 47.03
N GLY A 354 46.17 -44.87 47.22
CA GLY A 354 45.64 -45.54 48.39
C GLY A 354 45.82 -47.06 48.30
N ASP A 355 45.94 -47.72 49.45
CA ASP A 355 46.12 -49.16 49.55
C ASP A 355 45.03 -49.94 48.79
N GLU A 356 43.80 -49.40 48.76
CA GLU A 356 42.64 -50.01 48.12
C GLU A 356 42.75 -50.10 46.58
N CYS A 357 43.53 -49.21 45.95
CA CYS A 357 43.76 -49.17 44.51
C CYS A 357 45.23 -49.35 44.12
N ASP A 358 46.10 -49.68 45.08
CA ASP A 358 47.48 -50.04 44.83
C ASP A 358 47.64 -51.56 44.63
N ASP A 359 48.51 -51.93 43.69
CA ASP A 359 48.88 -53.32 43.43
C ASP A 359 49.96 -53.82 44.41
N ASP A 360 50.65 -52.92 45.11
CA ASP A 360 51.78 -53.18 46.02
C ASP A 360 51.78 -52.15 47.18
N ALA A 361 50.79 -52.25 48.08
CA ALA A 361 50.45 -51.16 49.01
C ALA A 361 51.51 -50.86 50.07
N ASP A 362 52.53 -51.72 50.24
CA ASP A 362 53.67 -51.46 51.13
C ASP A 362 54.97 -51.11 50.39
N GLY A 363 54.94 -51.09 49.05
CA GLY A 363 56.05 -50.73 48.17
C GLY A 363 57.27 -51.66 48.28
N ASP A 364 57.11 -52.90 48.76
CA ASP A 364 58.21 -53.84 48.97
C ASP A 364 58.61 -54.62 47.69
N GLY A 365 57.80 -54.52 46.63
CA GLY A 365 58.01 -55.12 45.33
C GLY A 365 57.35 -56.49 45.16
N ILE A 366 56.53 -56.92 46.11
CA ILE A 366 55.69 -58.12 46.03
C ILE A 366 54.24 -57.68 45.88
N PRO A 367 53.57 -57.96 44.73
CA PRO A 367 52.18 -57.58 44.55
C PRO A 367 51.29 -58.11 45.68
N ASN A 368 50.28 -57.32 46.06
CA ASN A 368 49.31 -57.62 47.12
C ASN A 368 48.73 -59.05 47.04
N GLU A 369 48.48 -59.55 45.83
CA GLU A 369 47.97 -60.93 45.60
C GLU A 369 48.97 -62.06 45.94
N ALA A 370 50.26 -61.74 45.99
CA ALA A 370 51.35 -62.64 46.27
C ALA A 370 52.03 -62.37 47.63
N ASP A 371 51.61 -61.32 48.34
CA ASP A 371 52.17 -60.89 49.60
C ASP A 371 51.39 -61.44 50.83
N GLY A 372 52.15 -61.89 51.83
CA GLY A 372 51.62 -62.36 53.11
C GLY A 372 51.27 -61.23 54.09
N CYS A 373 51.80 -60.02 53.90
CA CYS A 373 51.38 -58.82 54.63
C CYS A 373 51.35 -57.57 53.72
N PRO A 374 50.29 -57.43 52.90
CA PRO A 374 50.16 -56.39 51.87
C PRO A 374 50.29 -54.91 52.30
N THR A 375 50.42 -54.61 53.60
CA THR A 375 50.47 -53.23 54.13
C THR A 375 51.66 -53.00 55.07
N GLU A 376 52.62 -53.93 55.14
CA GLU A 376 53.73 -53.89 56.11
C GLU A 376 55.07 -54.18 55.44
N ALA A 377 55.74 -53.10 55.00
CA ALA A 377 56.97 -53.15 54.22
C ALA A 377 58.03 -54.11 54.79
N GLY A 378 58.23 -55.23 54.09
CA GLY A 378 59.37 -56.11 54.25
C GLY A 378 59.04 -57.60 54.31
N SER A 379 59.96 -58.39 53.72
CA SER A 379 59.90 -59.83 53.45
C SER A 379 59.75 -60.80 54.66
N THR A 380 59.25 -60.35 55.81
CA THR A 380 59.13 -61.15 57.03
C THR A 380 57.74 -61.74 57.25
N CYS A 381 56.73 -61.28 56.52
CA CYS A 381 55.48 -62.00 56.41
C CYS A 381 55.60 -63.05 55.32
N SER A 382 55.73 -64.29 55.75
CA SER A 382 55.98 -65.39 54.83
C SER A 382 54.82 -65.53 53.85
N ALA A 383 55.11 -65.33 52.55
CA ALA A 383 54.32 -65.85 51.46
C ALA A 383 53.83 -67.24 51.84
N VAL A 384 52.51 -67.49 51.79
CA VAL A 384 51.96 -68.81 52.08
C VAL A 384 52.56 -69.77 51.06
N PRO A 385 53.45 -70.71 51.44
CA PRO A 385 53.86 -71.73 50.50
C PRO A 385 52.68 -72.68 50.36
N ASP A 386 52.30 -72.95 49.12
CA ASP A 386 51.40 -74.04 48.75
C ASP A 386 51.59 -75.25 49.67
N GLY A 387 50.56 -75.54 50.46
CA GLY A 387 50.30 -76.89 50.93
C GLY A 387 50.99 -77.39 52.21
N GLU A 388 51.38 -76.55 53.17
CA GLU A 388 51.70 -77.04 54.53
C GLU A 388 51.16 -76.14 55.64
N VAL A 389 50.37 -76.74 56.53
CA VAL A 389 49.87 -76.16 57.79
C VAL A 389 51.03 -76.09 58.79
N PRO A 390 51.47 -74.93 59.30
CA PRO A 390 52.39 -74.90 60.43
C PRO A 390 51.62 -74.88 61.75
N GLU A 391 51.99 -75.77 62.65
CA GLU A 391 51.56 -75.79 64.04
C GLU A 391 51.89 -74.47 64.75
N MET A 392 50.90 -73.93 65.47
CA MET A 392 51.08 -72.82 66.40
C MET A 392 52.04 -73.21 67.53
N GLU A 393 53.19 -72.56 67.60
CA GLU A 393 53.95 -72.41 68.85
C GLU A 393 53.96 -70.91 69.21
N GLY A 394 53.39 -70.63 70.39
CA GLY A 394 52.96 -69.31 70.79
C GLY A 394 54.08 -68.33 71.13
N SER A 395 53.82 -67.06 70.82
CA SER A 395 54.33 -65.94 71.59
C SER A 395 53.25 -64.85 71.66
N THR A 396 52.59 -64.86 72.81
CA THR A 396 51.84 -63.79 73.49
C THR A 396 51.74 -62.42 72.79
N GLY A 397 50.51 -61.97 72.52
CA GLY A 397 50.29 -60.57 72.12
C GLY A 397 48.85 -60.06 71.92
N CYS A 398 47.80 -60.87 71.80
CA CYS A 398 46.44 -60.33 71.63
C CYS A 398 45.72 -60.10 72.97
N SER A 399 45.61 -58.84 73.38
CA SER A 399 44.50 -58.38 74.25
C SER A 399 43.28 -58.15 73.38
N ALA A 400 42.40 -59.16 73.29
CA ALA A 400 41.05 -58.99 72.78
C ALA A 400 40.15 -58.39 73.88
N GLY A 401 39.79 -57.12 73.71
CA GLY A 401 38.67 -56.50 74.43
C GLY A 401 37.37 -56.85 73.71
N GLY A 402 36.59 -57.75 74.29
CA GLY A 402 35.28 -58.14 73.77
C GLY A 402 34.23 -57.03 73.94
N GLY A 403 33.34 -56.93 72.94
CA GLY A 403 32.19 -56.03 72.96
C GLY A 403 31.23 -56.24 71.79
N ALA A 404 30.85 -57.50 71.48
CA ALA A 404 29.78 -57.78 70.53
C ALA A 404 28.42 -57.85 71.27
N ASN A 405 27.51 -56.98 70.85
CA ASN A 405 26.13 -56.86 71.33
C ASN A 405 25.22 -57.59 70.32
N PRO A 406 24.39 -58.58 70.72
CA PRO A 406 23.49 -59.24 69.77
C PRO A 406 22.14 -58.53 69.75
N GLY A 407 21.75 -58.04 68.56
CA GLY A 407 20.49 -57.31 68.37
C GLY A 407 19.86 -57.55 67.00
N ALA A 408 19.81 -58.79 66.53
CA ALA A 408 19.01 -59.17 65.36
C ALA A 408 17.54 -59.33 65.78
N ALA A 409 16.72 -58.33 65.51
CA ALA A 409 15.27 -58.43 65.56
C ALA A 409 14.73 -58.48 64.12
N ALA A 410 14.37 -59.69 63.68
CA ALA A 410 13.50 -59.91 62.54
C ALA A 410 12.08 -59.46 62.90
N LEU A 411 11.48 -58.57 62.10
CA LEU A 411 10.03 -58.36 62.13
C LEU A 411 9.48 -57.99 60.74
N LEU A 412 8.87 -59.00 60.11
CA LEU A 412 7.68 -58.95 59.25
C LEU A 412 7.62 -57.94 58.09
N VAL A 413 7.97 -58.44 56.91
CA VAL A 413 7.32 -58.08 55.64
C VAL A 413 5.87 -58.60 55.67
N VAL A 414 4.89 -57.70 55.65
CA VAL A 414 3.49 -58.03 55.34
C VAL A 414 3.23 -57.71 53.87
N LEU A 415 3.17 -58.75 53.05
CA LEU A 415 2.55 -58.72 51.73
C LEU A 415 1.02 -58.73 51.92
N GLY A 416 0.36 -57.66 51.50
CA GLY A 416 -1.09 -57.56 51.39
C GLY A 416 -1.44 -56.91 50.06
N ALA A 417 -1.79 -57.73 49.07
CA ALA A 417 -2.30 -57.29 47.79
C ALA A 417 -3.78 -56.87 47.88
N ALA A 418 -4.15 -55.97 46.95
CA ALA A 418 -5.42 -55.91 46.21
C ALA A 418 -6.47 -54.82 46.56
N VAL A 419 -6.60 -53.89 45.59
CA VAL A 419 -7.84 -53.43 44.92
C VAL A 419 -8.75 -52.43 45.67
N ALA A 420 -8.88 -51.20 45.12
CA ALA A 420 -10.11 -50.72 44.46
C ALA A 420 -10.04 -49.22 44.08
N ALA A 421 -10.66 -48.91 42.95
CA ALA A 421 -10.71 -47.63 42.25
C ALA A 421 -11.66 -46.57 42.85
N ALA A 422 -11.37 -45.29 42.58
CA ALA A 422 -12.33 -44.18 42.31
C ALA A 422 -11.52 -42.92 41.91
N ARG A 423 -11.43 -42.47 40.65
CA ARG A 423 -12.40 -41.68 39.87
C ARG A 423 -13.24 -40.67 40.69
N ARG A 424 -12.85 -39.38 40.70
CA ARG A 424 -13.50 -38.24 40.00
C ARG A 424 -13.34 -36.87 40.70
N ARG A 425 -12.97 -35.87 39.85
CA ARG A 425 -13.43 -34.46 39.77
C ARG A 425 -12.94 -33.53 40.90
N ARG A 426 -12.42 -32.34 40.61
CA ARG A 426 -12.83 -31.32 39.62
C ARG A 426 -11.63 -30.58 39.05
#